data_AF-A0A377JXM0-F1
#
_entry.id   AF-A0A377JXM0-F1
#
_cell.length_a   1.000
_cell.length_b   1.000
_cell.length_c   1.000
_cell.angle_alpha   90.00
_cell.angle_beta   90.00
_cell.angle_gamma   90.00
#
_symmetry.space_group_name_H-M   'P 1'
#
loop_
_entity.id
_entity.type
_entity.pdbx_description
1 polymer ?
#
loop_
_entity_poly.entity_id
_entity_poly.type
_entity_poly.pdbx_seq_one_letter_code
_entity_poly.pdbx_strand_id
1 'polypeptide(L)'
;MQRRLTFTHHRIYPGLVNIPRHWVRCNPQGTQIAFLMRDDNGIVQLWLISPQGGEPRQLTHNKTDIQSAFNWHPSGEWLGFVLDNRIACAHAQSGEVEYLTENHANPPSADAVVFSPDGQWLAWMEDGQLWITETDR
;
A
#
# COMPACT_ATOMS: atom_id res chain seq x y z
N MET A 1 -10.60 23.42 -10.71
CA MET A 1 -11.71 23.18 -9.74
C MET A 1 -11.20 22.22 -8.68
N GLN A 2 -11.38 22.53 -7.40
CA GLN A 2 -11.01 21.68 -6.25
C GLN A 2 -12.23 20.89 -5.79
N ARG A 3 -12.06 19.61 -5.45
CA ARG A 3 -13.15 18.76 -4.93
C ARG A 3 -12.64 17.71 -3.94
N ARG A 4 -13.53 17.22 -3.08
CA ARG A 4 -13.30 16.09 -2.18
C ARG A 4 -13.67 14.78 -2.89
N LEU A 5 -12.84 13.74 -2.75
CA LEU A 5 -13.09 12.42 -3.35
C LEU A 5 -13.69 11.41 -2.35
N THR A 6 -13.33 11.49 -1.07
CA THR A 6 -13.77 10.52 -0.05
C THR A 6 -14.79 11.13 0.93
N PHE A 7 -15.80 10.34 1.29
CA PHE A 7 -16.92 10.75 2.14
C PHE A 7 -17.21 9.69 3.23
N THR A 8 -16.23 9.41 4.09
CA THR A 8 -16.21 8.22 4.94
C THR A 8 -16.80 8.41 6.35
N HIS A 9 -17.45 9.55 6.62
CA HIS A 9 -18.00 9.91 7.94
C HIS A 9 -19.07 8.93 8.46
N HIS A 10 -19.67 8.14 7.57
CA HIS A 10 -20.68 7.14 7.90
C HIS A 10 -20.08 5.78 8.28
N ARG A 11 -18.78 5.55 8.02
CA ARG A 11 -18.11 4.28 8.35
C ARG A 11 -17.88 4.18 9.87
N ILE A 12 -17.84 2.96 10.38
CA ILE A 12 -17.52 2.67 11.80
C ILE A 12 -16.17 3.29 12.18
N TYR A 13 -15.19 3.19 11.26
CA TYR A 13 -13.89 3.85 11.35
C TYR A 13 -13.79 4.92 10.24
N PRO A 14 -14.15 6.19 10.53
CA PRO A 14 -14.15 7.24 9.53
C PRO A 14 -12.74 7.77 9.24
N GLY A 15 -12.58 8.34 8.05
CA GLY A 15 -11.34 8.99 7.61
C GLY A 15 -10.27 8.03 7.07
N LEU A 16 -9.28 8.59 6.39
CA LEU A 16 -8.04 7.89 6.04
C LEU A 16 -7.16 7.83 7.29
N VAL A 17 -6.33 6.78 7.41
CA VAL A 17 -5.44 6.68 8.56
C VAL A 17 -4.23 7.60 8.40
N ASN A 18 -3.71 8.10 9.52
CA ASN A 18 -2.44 8.84 9.55
C ASN A 18 -1.28 7.99 10.10
N ILE A 19 -1.59 6.78 10.58
CA ILE A 19 -0.63 5.79 11.11
C ILE A 19 -0.98 4.43 10.47
N PRO A 20 -0.02 3.78 9.78
CA PRO A 20 1.31 4.29 9.48
C PRO A 20 1.24 5.57 8.63
N ARG A 21 2.23 6.45 8.81
CA ARG A 21 2.34 7.68 8.03
C ARG A 21 2.55 7.28 6.59
N HIS A 22 1.70 7.77 5.69
CA HIS A 22 1.85 7.55 4.27
C HIS A 22 1.51 8.82 3.50
N TRP A 23 1.95 8.85 2.25
CA TRP A 23 1.44 9.80 1.27
C TRP A 23 0.53 9.04 0.32
N VAL A 24 -0.56 9.66 -0.11
CA VAL A 24 -1.37 9.10 -1.20
C VAL A 24 -0.53 8.98 -2.47
N ARG A 25 -0.82 7.96 -3.29
CA ARG A 25 -0.08 7.70 -4.54
C ARG A 25 -1.03 7.39 -5.67
N CYS A 26 -0.80 8.00 -6.83
CA CYS A 26 -1.46 7.60 -8.06
C CYS A 26 -0.66 6.48 -8.73
N ASN A 27 -1.33 5.54 -9.39
CA ASN A 27 -0.67 4.61 -10.29
C ASN A 27 -0.06 5.36 -11.50
N PRO A 28 0.90 4.76 -12.22
CA PRO A 28 1.57 5.40 -13.36
C PRO A 28 0.60 5.86 -14.46
N GLN A 29 -0.49 5.13 -14.68
CA GLN A 29 -1.50 5.45 -15.70
C GLN A 29 -2.46 6.56 -15.28
N GLY A 30 -2.43 7.02 -14.02
CA GLY A 30 -3.28 8.11 -13.56
C GLY A 30 -4.75 7.73 -13.39
N THR A 31 -5.07 6.45 -13.24
CA THR A 31 -6.45 5.92 -13.16
C THR A 31 -6.87 5.53 -11.75
N GLN A 32 -5.92 5.31 -10.84
CA GLN A 32 -6.20 4.88 -9.47
C GLN A 32 -5.30 5.62 -8.48
N ILE A 33 -5.92 6.16 -7.43
CA ILE A 33 -5.23 6.73 -6.26
C ILE A 33 -5.34 5.73 -5.13
N ALA A 34 -4.20 5.27 -4.62
CA ALA A 34 -4.08 4.42 -3.46
C ALA A 34 -3.91 5.24 -2.18
N PHE A 35 -4.47 4.74 -1.09
CA PHE A 35 -4.39 5.29 0.26
C PHE A 35 -4.65 4.21 1.32
N LEU A 36 -4.35 4.51 2.59
CA LEU A 36 -4.67 3.62 3.70
C LEU A 36 -5.93 4.09 4.46
N MET A 37 -6.80 3.15 4.78
CA MET A 37 -8.01 3.36 5.57
C MET A 37 -8.34 2.09 6.36
N ARG A 38 -8.98 2.23 7.52
CA ARG A 38 -9.48 1.08 8.28
C ARG A 38 -10.70 0.47 7.60
N ASP A 39 -10.75 -0.86 7.53
CA ASP A 39 -11.95 -1.59 7.17
C ASP A 39 -12.96 -1.66 8.33
N ASP A 40 -14.04 -2.42 8.15
CA ASP A 40 -15.11 -2.52 9.16
C ASP A 40 -14.69 -3.33 10.40
N ASN A 41 -13.61 -4.11 10.31
CA ASN A 41 -12.99 -4.78 11.45
C ASN A 41 -11.96 -3.87 12.15
N GLY A 42 -11.76 -2.66 11.63
CA GLY A 42 -10.78 -1.71 12.15
C GLY A 42 -9.36 -1.99 11.68
N ILE A 43 -9.14 -2.90 10.72
CA ILE A 43 -7.80 -3.24 10.22
C ILE A 43 -7.39 -2.25 9.14
N VAL A 44 -6.15 -1.75 9.19
CA VAL A 44 -5.59 -0.85 8.17
C VAL A 44 -5.33 -1.61 6.89
N GLN A 45 -6.02 -1.24 5.83
CA GLN A 45 -5.93 -1.86 4.50
C GLN A 45 -5.51 -0.85 3.44
N LEU A 46 -5.09 -1.36 2.27
CA LEU A 46 -4.97 -0.58 1.05
C LEU A 46 -6.36 -0.39 0.43
N TRP A 47 -6.62 0.82 -0.02
CA TRP A 47 -7.83 1.21 -0.73
C TRP A 47 -7.49 1.99 -1.98
N LEU A 48 -8.29 1.82 -3.02
CA LEU A 48 -8.15 2.55 -4.29
C LEU A 48 -9.39 3.40 -4.55
N ILE A 49 -9.19 4.56 -5.16
CA ILE A 49 -10.27 5.40 -5.71
C ILE A 49 -9.86 5.95 -7.07
N SER A 50 -10.84 6.10 -7.96
CA SER A 50 -10.63 6.80 -9.22
C SER A 50 -10.41 8.31 -8.97
N PRO A 51 -9.47 8.97 -9.66
CA PRO A 51 -9.35 10.43 -9.65
C PRO A 51 -10.63 11.15 -10.13
N GLN A 52 -11.46 10.44 -10.90
CA GLN A 52 -12.75 10.93 -11.38
C GLN A 52 -13.83 10.93 -10.27
N GLY A 53 -13.56 10.29 -9.12
CA GLY A 53 -14.48 10.14 -7.98
C GLY A 53 -15.15 8.77 -7.96
N GLY A 54 -16.25 8.67 -7.21
CA GLY A 54 -16.95 7.40 -6.98
C GLY A 54 -16.58 6.76 -5.64
N GLU A 55 -17.03 5.53 -5.43
CA GLU A 55 -16.81 4.82 -4.18
C GLU A 55 -15.39 4.25 -4.09
N PRO A 56 -14.69 4.44 -2.96
CA PRO A 56 -13.47 3.71 -2.65
C PRO A 56 -13.66 2.20 -2.73
N ARG A 57 -12.71 1.51 -3.35
CA ARG A 57 -12.62 0.05 -3.36
C ARG A 57 -11.58 -0.40 -2.35
N GLN A 58 -11.98 -1.27 -1.42
CA GLN A 58 -11.04 -1.99 -0.57
C GLN A 58 -10.20 -2.91 -1.45
N LEU A 59 -8.88 -2.75 -1.42
CA LEU A 59 -7.97 -3.58 -2.20
C LEU A 59 -7.57 -4.82 -1.42
N THR A 60 -7.10 -4.64 -0.19
CA THR A 60 -6.60 -5.73 0.65
C THR A 60 -7.59 -6.10 1.74
N HIS A 61 -7.58 -7.37 2.13
CA HIS A 61 -8.41 -7.94 3.19
C HIS A 61 -7.54 -8.73 4.18
N ASN A 62 -6.49 -8.08 4.68
CA ASN A 62 -5.50 -8.66 5.57
C ASN A 62 -6.08 -8.89 6.97
N LYS A 63 -5.49 -9.83 7.72
CA LYS A 63 -5.84 -10.09 9.13
C LYS A 63 -5.20 -9.09 10.10
N THR A 64 -4.14 -8.42 9.67
CA THR A 64 -3.30 -7.50 10.43
C THR A 64 -3.17 -6.17 9.68
N ASP A 65 -2.83 -5.11 10.40
CA ASP A 65 -2.64 -3.78 9.81
C ASP A 65 -1.48 -3.80 8.80
N ILE A 66 -1.65 -3.09 7.68
CA ILE A 66 -0.49 -2.67 6.87
C ILE A 66 0.40 -1.76 7.72
N GLN A 67 1.70 -2.07 7.75
CA GLN A 67 2.62 -1.54 8.76
C GLN A 67 3.49 -0.38 8.26
N SER A 68 3.43 -0.06 6.97
CA SER A 68 4.26 0.97 6.35
C SER A 68 3.52 1.88 5.38
N ALA A 69 4.20 2.93 4.93
CA ALA A 69 3.86 3.54 3.65
C ALA A 69 4.06 2.55 2.49
N PHE A 70 3.40 2.81 1.37
CA PHE A 70 3.38 1.95 0.19
C PHE A 70 3.82 2.71 -1.06
N ASN A 71 4.17 1.99 -2.12
CA ASN A 71 4.40 2.56 -3.44
C ASN A 71 3.84 1.66 -4.55
N TRP A 72 3.56 2.26 -5.70
CA TRP A 72 3.18 1.53 -6.90
C TRP A 72 4.42 0.97 -7.61
N HIS A 73 4.29 -0.24 -8.12
CA HIS A 73 5.18 -0.78 -9.14
C HIS A 73 5.05 0.03 -10.44
N PRO A 74 6.12 0.23 -11.24
CA PRO A 74 6.07 0.99 -12.49
C PRO A 74 5.08 0.46 -13.53
N SER A 75 4.74 -0.84 -13.49
CA SER A 75 3.67 -1.39 -14.36
C SER A 75 2.28 -0.82 -14.01
N GLY A 76 2.08 -0.40 -12.76
CA GLY A 76 0.78 0.01 -12.23
C GLY A 76 -0.13 -1.16 -11.83
N GLU A 77 0.39 -2.38 -11.83
CA GLU A 77 -0.38 -3.59 -11.49
C GLU A 77 -0.15 -4.07 -10.05
N TRP A 78 0.86 -3.53 -9.36
CA TRP A 78 1.26 -3.98 -8.02
C TRP A 78 1.51 -2.80 -7.08
N LEU A 79 1.25 -3.01 -5.80
CA LEU A 79 1.60 -2.09 -4.71
C LEU A 79 2.46 -2.81 -3.69
N GLY A 80 3.63 -2.27 -3.39
CA GLY A 80 4.56 -2.78 -2.37
C GLY A 80 4.34 -2.11 -1.02
N PHE A 81 4.40 -2.87 0.07
CA PHE A 81 4.24 -2.42 1.46
C PHE A 81 4.79 -3.45 2.44
N VAL A 82 4.78 -3.12 3.73
CA VAL A 82 5.14 -4.02 4.84
C VAL A 82 3.87 -4.61 5.46
N LEU A 83 3.83 -5.94 5.56
CA LEU A 83 2.76 -6.70 6.19
C LEU A 83 3.37 -7.89 6.95
N ASP A 84 2.89 -8.15 8.16
CA ASP A 84 3.41 -9.21 9.03
C ASP A 84 4.94 -9.23 9.13
N ASN A 85 5.53 -8.03 9.23
CA ASN A 85 6.97 -7.75 9.29
C ASN A 85 7.77 -8.25 8.08
N ARG A 86 7.13 -8.33 6.91
CA ARG A 86 7.74 -8.76 5.65
C ARG A 86 7.40 -7.81 4.53
N ILE A 87 8.21 -7.83 3.47
CA ILE A 87 7.90 -7.10 2.25
C ILE A 87 6.82 -7.89 1.51
N ALA A 88 5.74 -7.20 1.17
CA ALA A 88 4.61 -7.77 0.46
C ALA A 88 4.20 -6.89 -0.73
N CYS A 89 3.57 -7.52 -1.71
CA CYS A 89 2.96 -6.88 -2.86
C CYS A 89 1.48 -7.27 -2.95
N ALA A 90 0.62 -6.30 -3.22
CA ALA A 90 -0.78 -6.54 -3.56
C ALA A 90 -1.01 -6.30 -5.05
N HIS A 91 -1.64 -7.26 -5.74
CA HIS A 91 -2.08 -7.09 -7.11
C HIS A 91 -3.24 -6.09 -7.15
N ALA A 92 -3.07 -5.01 -7.88
CA ALA A 92 -3.97 -3.86 -7.85
C ALA A 92 -5.38 -4.17 -8.34
N GLN A 93 -5.57 -5.19 -9.18
CA GLN A 93 -6.91 -5.57 -9.65
C GLN A 93 -7.59 -6.60 -8.74
N SER A 94 -6.90 -7.68 -8.39
CA SER A 94 -7.50 -8.79 -7.61
C SER A 94 -7.47 -8.59 -6.11
N GLY A 95 -6.54 -7.77 -5.60
CA GLY A 95 -6.30 -7.62 -4.16
C GLY A 95 -5.50 -8.77 -3.54
N GLU A 96 -5.03 -9.72 -4.36
CA GLU A 96 -4.18 -10.82 -3.92
C GLU A 96 -2.86 -10.28 -3.37
N VAL A 97 -2.44 -10.80 -2.21
CA VAL A 97 -1.23 -10.38 -1.51
C VAL A 97 -0.22 -11.51 -1.51
N GLU A 98 1.00 -11.19 -1.93
CA GLU A 98 2.15 -12.09 -1.96
C GLU A 98 3.30 -11.49 -1.16
N TYR A 99 4.07 -12.33 -0.47
CA TYR A 99 5.27 -11.89 0.24
C TYR A 99 6.49 -12.06 -0.67
N LEU A 100 7.28 -11.00 -0.81
CA LEU A 100 8.54 -11.03 -1.56
C LEU A 100 9.71 -11.53 -0.70
N THR A 101 9.51 -11.57 0.62
CA THR A 101 10.55 -11.99 1.55
C THR A 101 10.03 -13.02 2.57
N GLU A 102 10.94 -13.82 3.10
CA GLU A 102 10.66 -14.74 4.21
C GLU A 102 10.52 -13.99 5.54
N ASN A 103 10.50 -14.70 6.67
CA ASN A 103 10.50 -14.04 7.98
C ASN A 103 11.86 -13.41 8.28
N HIS A 104 11.86 -12.17 8.74
CA HIS A 104 13.08 -11.44 9.09
C HIS A 104 13.31 -11.49 10.60
N ALA A 105 14.57 -11.35 11.02
CA ALA A 105 14.90 -11.17 12.44
C ALA A 105 14.47 -9.78 12.95
N ASN A 106 14.55 -8.77 12.08
CA ASN A 106 14.14 -7.39 12.35
C ASN A 106 13.00 -6.99 11.41
N PRO A 107 11.98 -6.26 11.88
CA PRO A 107 10.93 -5.78 10.99
C PRO A 107 11.46 -4.67 10.06
N PRO A 108 11.05 -4.64 8.78
CA PRO A 108 11.24 -3.50 7.90
C PRO A 108 10.71 -2.19 8.53
N SER A 109 11.35 -1.07 8.21
CA SER A 109 10.88 0.26 8.62
C SER A 109 9.46 0.51 8.11
N ALA A 110 8.69 1.28 8.88
CA ALA A 110 7.38 1.77 8.46
C ALA A 110 7.45 2.84 7.35
N ASP A 111 8.66 3.26 6.95
CA ASP A 111 8.88 4.14 5.80
C ASP A 111 8.50 3.45 4.47
N ALA A 112 8.46 4.23 3.40
CA ALA A 112 8.02 3.70 2.10
C ALA A 112 9.09 2.78 1.48
N VAL A 113 8.67 1.59 1.06
CA VAL A 113 9.41 0.76 0.11
C VAL A 113 9.49 1.46 -1.25
N VAL A 114 10.54 1.25 -2.04
CA VAL A 114 10.70 1.91 -3.35
C VAL A 114 11.02 0.88 -4.43
N PHE A 115 10.23 0.88 -5.50
CA PHE A 115 10.52 0.08 -6.69
C PHE A 115 11.57 0.76 -7.55
N SER A 116 12.45 -0.04 -8.17
CA SER A 116 13.31 0.44 -9.25
C SER A 116 12.46 0.90 -10.44
N PRO A 117 12.95 1.86 -11.27
CA PRO A 117 12.19 2.36 -12.41
C PRO A 117 11.78 1.30 -13.43
N ASP A 118 12.56 0.22 -13.54
CA ASP A 118 12.30 -0.94 -14.39
C ASP A 118 11.46 -2.03 -13.70
N GLY A 119 11.13 -1.86 -12.42
CA GLY A 119 10.26 -2.76 -11.67
C GLY A 119 10.93 -3.99 -11.06
N GLN A 120 12.13 -4.35 -11.52
CA GLN A 120 12.81 -5.60 -11.16
C GLN A 120 13.21 -5.69 -9.67
N TRP A 121 13.36 -4.56 -9.00
CA TRP A 121 13.86 -4.49 -7.62
C TRP A 121 12.93 -3.69 -6.73
N LEU A 122 12.88 -4.05 -5.45
CA LEU A 122 12.29 -3.27 -4.38
C LEU A 122 13.31 -3.05 -3.27
N ALA A 123 13.47 -1.79 -2.87
CA ALA A 123 14.36 -1.37 -1.79
C ALA A 123 13.59 -0.92 -0.54
N TRP A 124 14.14 -1.19 0.65
CA TRP A 124 13.59 -0.74 1.93
C TRP A 124 14.69 -0.49 2.96
N MET A 125 14.33 0.16 4.07
CA MET A 125 15.20 0.29 5.23
C MET A 125 14.82 -0.72 6.30
N GLU A 126 15.82 -1.36 6.92
CA GLU A 126 15.66 -2.29 8.05
C GLU A 126 16.90 -2.21 8.94
N ASP A 127 16.70 -2.09 10.24
CA ASP A 127 17.77 -1.92 11.24
C ASP A 127 18.79 -0.80 10.89
N GLY A 128 18.28 0.31 10.35
CA GLY A 128 19.10 1.44 9.91
C GLY A 128 19.98 1.17 8.68
N GLN A 129 19.81 0.02 8.02
CA GLN A 129 20.51 -0.37 6.80
C GLN A 129 19.56 -0.39 5.60
N LEU A 130 20.13 -0.31 4.39
CA LEU A 130 19.40 -0.40 3.12
C LEU A 130 19.44 -1.83 2.58
N TRP A 131 18.29 -2.34 2.15
CA TRP A 131 18.11 -3.68 1.62
C TRP A 131 17.38 -3.65 0.29
N ILE A 132 17.56 -4.71 -0.52
CA ILE A 132 16.85 -4.91 -1.79
C ILE A 132 16.40 -6.37 -1.96
N THR A 133 15.34 -6.58 -2.73
CA THR A 133 14.89 -7.91 -3.20
C THR A 133 14.40 -7.81 -4.64
N GLU A 134 14.42 -8.94 -5.36
CA GLU A 134 13.78 -9.08 -6.66
C GLU A 134 12.25 -9.08 -6.49
N THR A 135 11.54 -8.57 -7.48
CA THR A 135 10.06 -8.52 -7.47
C THR A 135 9.43 -9.69 -8.20
N ASP A 136 10.14 -10.28 -9.18
CA ASP A 136 9.58 -11.22 -10.15
C ASP A 136 8.33 -10.66 -10.86
N ARG A 137 8.29 -9.36 -11.15
CA ARG A 137 7.17 -8.63 -11.76
C ARG A 137 7.59 -7.71 -12.91
#